data_AF-A0A1R1XBH0-F1
#
_entry.id   AF-A0A1R1XBH0-F1
#
_cell.length_a   1.000
_cell.length_b   1.000
_cell.length_c   1.000
_cell.angle_alpha   90.00
_cell.angle_beta   90.00
_cell.angle_gamma   90.00
#
_symmetry.space_group_name_H-M   'P 1'
#
loop_
_entity.id
_entity.type
_entity.pdbx_description
1 polymer ?
#
loop_
_entity_poly.entity_id
_entity_poly.type
_entity_poly.pdbx_seq_one_letter_code
_entity_poly.pdbx_strand_id
1 'polypeptide(L)'
;MDVVMQYVDEYFFDSVYLTVSALTGTPYLDRTNLIRVFCSLFVFIMSYIVIFYLGTAGFEYHYIYDKDNLKHPKFLKDQVRMEITTSLKAFPTITLLTIPWIYMEINGYTQLYEDPFKYGIGYLAASSVMFILFTDFLIYWIHRLLHHPLVYVRFHKLHHKWV
;
A
#
# COMPACT_ATOMS: atom_id res chain seq x y z
N MET A 1 6.08 -8.93 -16.23
CA MET A 1 6.70 -8.80 -14.90
C MET A 1 7.00 -7.33 -14.72
N ASP A 2 6.45 -6.70 -13.68
CA ASP A 2 6.76 -5.32 -13.35
C ASP A 2 8.28 -5.14 -13.32
N VAL A 3 8.78 -4.14 -14.07
CA VAL A 3 10.20 -3.82 -14.23
C VAL A 3 10.87 -3.65 -12.86
N VAL A 4 10.15 -3.08 -11.89
CA VAL A 4 10.65 -2.90 -10.53
C VAL A 4 10.90 -4.25 -9.86
N MET A 5 9.93 -5.16 -9.89
CA MET A 5 10.09 -6.48 -9.29
C MET A 5 11.19 -7.30 -9.98
N GLN A 6 11.39 -7.11 -11.28
CA GLN A 6 12.51 -7.73 -12.00
C GLN A 6 13.87 -7.29 -11.47
N TYR A 7 14.07 -5.98 -11.30
CA TYR A 7 15.32 -5.49 -10.77
C TYR A 7 15.53 -5.85 -9.30
N VAL A 8 14.47 -5.79 -8.48
CA VAL A 8 14.58 -6.17 -7.06
C VAL A 8 14.86 -7.67 -6.92
N ASP A 9 14.28 -8.52 -7.77
CA ASP A 9 14.64 -9.94 -7.81
C ASP A 9 16.11 -10.16 -8.19
N GLU A 10 16.57 -9.53 -9.27
CA GLU A 10 17.93 -9.70 -9.79
C GLU A 10 19.01 -9.21 -8.82
N TYR A 11 18.81 -8.03 -8.23
CA TYR A 11 19.85 -7.39 -7.41
C TYR A 11 19.72 -7.68 -5.91
N PHE A 12 18.60 -8.24 -5.45
CA PHE A 12 18.38 -8.47 -4.01
C PHE A 12 17.78 -9.84 -3.70
N PHE A 13 16.55 -10.12 -4.13
CA PHE A 13 15.86 -11.32 -3.64
C PHE A 13 16.51 -12.63 -4.09
N ASP A 14 17.09 -12.72 -5.29
CA ASP A 14 17.77 -13.94 -5.73
C ASP A 14 18.88 -14.36 -4.75
N SER A 15 19.68 -13.40 -4.29
CA SER A 15 20.75 -13.65 -3.31
C SER A 15 20.18 -14.02 -1.94
N VAL A 16 19.08 -13.40 -1.52
CA VAL A 16 18.40 -13.72 -0.26
C VAL A 16 17.87 -15.15 -0.27
N TYR A 17 17.08 -15.53 -1.28
CA TYR A 17 16.49 -16.88 -1.36
C TYR A 17 17.56 -17.96 -1.54
N LEU A 18 18.63 -17.68 -2.30
CA LEU A 18 19.76 -18.59 -2.43
C LEU A 18 20.46 -18.80 -1.07
N THR A 19 20.70 -17.72 -0.33
CA THR A 19 21.31 -17.79 1.01
C THR A 19 20.43 -18.55 2.00
N VAL A 20 19.12 -18.31 2.00
CA VAL A 20 18.18 -19.04 2.87
C VAL A 20 18.19 -20.53 2.53
N SER A 21 18.15 -20.89 1.25
CA SER A 21 18.25 -22.29 0.79
C SER A 21 19.56 -22.94 1.29
N ALA A 22 20.70 -22.26 1.13
CA ALA A 22 22.00 -22.75 1.58
C ALA A 22 22.09 -22.92 3.11
N LEU A 23 21.54 -21.98 3.90
CA LEU A 23 21.60 -22.00 5.37
C LEU A 23 20.64 -23.02 5.98
N THR A 24 19.50 -23.27 5.35
CA THR A 24 18.42 -24.12 5.90
C THR A 24 18.38 -25.51 5.30
N GLY A 25 19.08 -25.75 4.19
CA GLY A 25 19.00 -26.99 3.42
C GLY A 25 17.67 -27.18 2.68
N THR A 26 16.82 -26.15 2.63
CA THR A 26 15.55 -26.18 1.90
C THR A 26 15.78 -25.95 0.40
N PRO A 27 14.91 -26.47 -0.49
CA PRO A 27 15.01 -26.18 -1.93
C PRO A 27 14.93 -24.69 -2.23
N TYR A 28 15.68 -24.24 -3.23
CA TYR A 28 15.59 -22.86 -3.73
C TYR A 28 14.19 -22.58 -4.29
N LEU A 29 13.61 -21.44 -3.92
CA LEU A 29 12.33 -20.97 -4.45
C LEU A 29 12.57 -20.08 -5.67
N ASP A 30 12.15 -20.56 -6.83
CA ASP A 30 12.24 -19.83 -8.09
C ASP A 30 11.30 -18.62 -8.13
N ARG A 31 11.54 -17.69 -9.07
CA ARG A 31 10.79 -16.42 -9.18
C ARG A 31 9.27 -16.60 -9.43
N THR A 32 8.83 -17.76 -9.90
CA THR A 32 7.40 -18.06 -10.12
C THR A 32 6.74 -18.73 -8.92
N ASN A 33 7.53 -19.18 -7.94
CA ASN A 33 7.03 -19.81 -6.73
C ASN A 33 6.15 -18.83 -5.93
N LEU A 34 4.91 -19.24 -5.65
CA LEU A 34 3.91 -18.40 -4.98
C LEU A 34 4.38 -17.88 -3.62
N ILE A 35 5.05 -18.72 -2.82
CA ILE A 35 5.53 -18.35 -1.49
C ILE A 35 6.58 -17.25 -1.62
N ARG A 36 7.54 -17.43 -2.54
CA ARG A 36 8.54 -16.41 -2.82
C ARG A 36 7.90 -15.11 -3.26
N VAL A 37 6.98 -15.14 -4.24
CA VAL A 37 6.34 -13.92 -4.75
C VAL A 37 5.60 -13.18 -3.63
N PHE A 38 4.82 -13.88 -2.81
CA PHE A 38 4.10 -13.27 -1.69
C PHE A 38 5.06 -12.67 -0.64
N CYS A 39 6.10 -13.40 -0.25
CA CYS A 39 7.08 -12.91 0.72
C CYS A 39 7.89 -11.72 0.18
N SER A 40 8.32 -11.79 -1.08
CA SER A 40 9.03 -10.70 -1.75
C SER A 40 8.17 -9.44 -1.86
N LEU A 41 6.92 -9.57 -2.32
CA LEU A 41 5.98 -8.44 -2.39
C LEU A 41 5.68 -7.88 -0.99
N PHE A 42 5.49 -8.73 0.01
CA PHE A 42 5.27 -8.27 1.38
C PHE A 42 6.45 -7.43 1.89
N VAL A 43 7.68 -7.93 1.77
CA VAL A 43 8.88 -7.22 2.23
C VAL A 43 9.06 -5.92 1.44
N PHE A 44 8.89 -5.96 0.12
CA PHE A 44 9.03 -4.79 -0.74
C PHE A 44 8.01 -3.70 -0.39
N ILE A 45 6.72 -4.04 -0.38
CA ILE A 45 5.64 -3.08 -0.09
C ILE A 45 5.73 -2.57 1.34
N MET A 46 6.03 -3.43 2.32
CA MET A 46 6.21 -3.01 3.72
C MET A 46 7.37 -2.04 3.88
N SER A 47 8.50 -2.30 3.21
CA SER A 47 9.65 -1.39 3.26
C SER A 47 9.30 -0.05 2.62
N TYR A 48 8.65 -0.09 1.45
CA TYR A 48 8.20 1.11 0.74
C TYR A 48 7.23 1.95 1.59
N ILE A 49 6.15 1.36 2.12
CA ILE A 49 5.12 2.11 2.86
C ILE A 49 5.68 2.73 4.15
N VAL A 50 6.59 2.04 4.84
CA VAL A 50 7.23 2.56 6.05
C VAL A 50 8.17 3.71 5.72
N ILE A 51 9.02 3.56 4.70
CA ILE A 51 9.96 4.60 4.28
C ILE A 51 9.19 5.81 3.77
N PHE A 52 8.17 5.61 2.93
CA PHE A 52 7.37 6.68 2.38
C PHE A 52 6.59 7.42 3.48
N TYR A 53 5.98 6.70 4.42
CA TYR A 53 5.25 7.31 5.53
C TYR A 53 6.18 8.12 6.45
N LEU A 54 7.25 7.51 6.97
CA LEU A 54 8.16 8.20 7.90
C LEU A 54 8.98 9.30 7.21
N GLY A 55 9.29 9.12 5.93
CA GLY A 55 10.00 10.10 5.11
C GLY A 55 9.11 11.28 4.75
N THR A 56 8.10 11.06 3.88
CA THR A 56 7.26 12.12 3.34
C THR A 56 6.38 12.73 4.42
N ALA A 57 5.61 11.93 5.16
CA ALA A 57 4.73 12.49 6.20
C ALA A 57 5.55 13.07 7.37
N GLY A 58 6.72 12.51 7.67
CA GLY A 58 7.65 13.09 8.65
C GLY A 58 8.21 14.45 8.20
N PHE A 59 8.58 14.57 6.92
CA PHE A 59 9.00 15.84 6.32
C PHE A 59 7.86 16.86 6.36
N GLU A 60 6.67 16.51 5.88
CA GLU A 60 5.50 17.40 5.91
C GLU A 60 5.18 17.84 7.34
N TYR A 61 5.19 16.90 8.29
CA TYR A 61 4.97 17.21 9.70
C TYR A 61 6.01 18.20 10.24
N HIS A 62 7.29 18.08 9.86
CA HIS A 62 8.33 18.96 10.43
C HIS A 62 8.36 20.35 9.79
N TYR A 63 8.17 20.43 8.46
CA TYR A 63 8.45 21.65 7.70
C TYR A 63 7.20 22.38 7.18
N ILE A 64 6.08 21.69 7.00
CA ILE A 64 4.88 22.25 6.34
C ILE A 64 3.69 22.35 7.30
N TYR A 65 3.54 21.36 8.18
CA TYR A 65 2.37 21.25 9.06
C TYR A 65 2.31 22.37 10.12
N ASP A 66 1.15 23.02 10.21
CA ASP A 66 0.87 24.05 11.21
C ASP A 66 0.77 23.44 12.63
N LYS A 67 1.74 23.80 13.47
CA LYS A 67 1.85 23.32 14.86
C LYS A 67 0.81 23.94 15.81
N ASP A 68 0.09 24.98 15.40
CA ASP A 68 -0.99 25.53 16.21
C ASP A 68 -2.16 24.54 16.37
N ASN A 69 -2.32 23.60 15.43
CA ASN A 69 -3.29 22.50 15.55
C ASN A 69 -3.02 21.61 16.78
N LEU A 70 -1.79 21.53 17.27
CA LEU A 70 -1.44 20.76 18.48
C LEU A 70 -2.06 21.35 19.75
N LYS A 71 -2.52 22.61 19.70
CA LYS A 71 -3.19 23.31 20.81
C LYS A 71 -4.71 23.10 20.80
N HIS A 72 -5.25 22.40 19.80
CA HIS A 72 -6.69 22.19 19.69
C HIS A 72 -7.24 21.47 20.94
N PRO A 73 -8.40 21.86 21.51
CA PRO A 73 -8.89 21.34 22.79
C PRO A 73 -9.17 19.84 22.80
N LYS A 74 -9.36 19.24 21.62
CA LYS A 74 -9.55 17.78 21.45
C LYS A 74 -8.25 17.04 21.09
N PHE A 75 -7.12 17.74 20.97
CA PHE A 75 -5.83 17.11 20.70
C PHE A 75 -5.43 16.23 21.90
N LEU A 76 -5.17 14.96 21.64
CA LEU A 76 -4.90 14.00 22.70
C LEU A 76 -3.44 14.08 23.16
N LYS A 77 -3.20 13.76 24.43
CA LYS A 77 -1.83 13.60 24.94
C LYS A 77 -1.11 12.52 24.14
N ASP A 78 0.10 12.82 23.66
CA ASP A 78 0.92 11.93 22.82
C ASP A 78 0.25 11.51 21.49
N GLN A 79 -0.69 12.29 20.96
CA GLN A 79 -1.46 11.97 19.76
C GLN A 79 -0.58 11.61 18.56
N VAL A 80 0.47 12.39 18.28
CA VAL A 80 1.41 12.09 17.17
C VAL A 80 2.01 10.69 17.29
N ARG A 81 2.45 10.29 18.50
CA ARG A 81 2.98 8.94 18.73
C ARG A 81 1.91 7.88 18.54
N MET A 82 0.69 8.14 18.99
CA MET A 82 -0.43 7.22 18.82
C MET A 82 -0.80 7.04 17.35
N GLU A 83 -0.83 8.10 16.56
CA GLU A 83 -1.09 8.07 15.13
C GLU A 83 -0.01 7.25 14.41
N ILE A 84 1.27 7.55 14.64
CA ILE A 84 2.39 6.79 14.06
C ILE A 84 2.29 5.30 14.43
N THR A 85 2.08 4.99 15.70
CA THR A 85 1.96 3.60 16.17
C THR A 85 0.76 2.89 15.53
N THR A 86 -0.35 3.60 15.35
CA THR A 86 -1.56 3.06 14.73
C THR A 86 -1.32 2.74 13.26
N SER A 87 -0.69 3.66 12.52
CA SER A 87 -0.30 3.45 11.12
C SER A 87 0.63 2.25 10.96
N LEU A 88 1.72 2.19 11.74
CA LEU A 88 2.67 1.08 11.68
C LEU A 88 2.03 -0.29 11.98
N LYS A 89 1.04 -0.35 12.87
CA LYS A 89 0.28 -1.58 13.15
C LYS A 89 -0.68 -1.96 12.01
N ALA A 90 -1.17 -0.98 11.24
CA ALA A 90 -2.09 -1.23 10.14
C ALA A 90 -1.38 -1.67 8.86
N PHE A 91 -0.13 -1.24 8.64
CA PHE A 91 0.61 -1.51 7.41
C PHE A 91 0.72 -3.00 7.02
N PRO A 92 0.97 -3.97 7.93
CA PRO A 92 1.00 -5.38 7.57
C PRO A 92 -0.33 -5.87 6.97
N THR A 93 -1.45 -5.51 7.59
CA THR A 93 -2.78 -5.91 7.11
C THR A 93 -3.09 -5.26 5.77
N ILE A 94 -2.81 -3.97 5.60
CA ILE A 94 -3.01 -3.26 4.33
C ILE A 94 -2.14 -3.91 3.24
N THR A 95 -0.88 -4.20 3.53
CA THR A 95 0.03 -4.85 2.59
C THR A 95 -0.47 -6.21 2.15
N LEU A 96 -0.93 -7.05 3.09
CA LEU A 96 -1.52 -8.36 2.77
C LEU A 96 -2.74 -8.24 1.87
N LEU A 97 -3.58 -7.21 2.05
CA LEU A 97 -4.74 -6.96 1.21
C LEU A 97 -4.35 -6.43 -0.18
N THR A 98 -3.19 -5.79 -0.31
CA THR A 98 -2.67 -5.25 -1.59
C THR A 98 -2.01 -6.33 -2.45
N ILE A 99 -1.29 -7.28 -1.83
CA ILE A 99 -0.50 -8.31 -2.55
C ILE A 99 -1.30 -9.06 -3.63
N PRO A 100 -2.54 -9.54 -3.40
CA PRO A 100 -3.29 -10.26 -4.42
C PRO A 100 -3.49 -9.46 -5.72
N TRP A 101 -3.67 -8.14 -5.62
CA TRP A 101 -3.87 -7.28 -6.79
C TRP A 101 -2.59 -7.11 -7.60
N ILE A 102 -1.46 -6.90 -6.92
CA ILE A 102 -0.15 -6.82 -7.58
C ILE A 102 0.25 -8.18 -8.15
N TYR A 103 -0.01 -9.26 -7.42
CA TYR A 103 0.18 -10.62 -7.93
C TYR A 103 -0.61 -10.87 -9.22
N MET A 104 -1.87 -10.42 -9.27
CA MET A 104 -2.68 -10.54 -10.49
C MET A 104 -2.09 -9.73 -11.65
N GLU A 105 -1.58 -8.53 -11.38
CA GLU A 105 -0.97 -7.66 -12.38
C GLU A 105 0.32 -8.26 -12.96
N ILE A 106 1.29 -8.66 -12.12
CA ILE A 106 2.57 -9.22 -12.61
C ILE A 106 2.41 -10.52 -13.40
N ASN A 107 1.32 -11.27 -13.18
CA ASN A 107 0.98 -12.51 -13.87
C ASN A 107 0.04 -12.29 -15.08
N GLY A 108 -0.27 -11.04 -15.43
CA GLY A 108 -1.08 -10.73 -16.63
C GLY A 108 -2.57 -11.06 -16.49
N TYR A 109 -3.08 -11.21 -15.28
CA TYR A 109 -4.52 -11.39 -15.04
C TYR A 109 -5.30 -10.06 -15.08
N THR A 110 -4.62 -8.93 -15.14
CA THR A 110 -5.24 -7.61 -15.29
C THR A 110 -5.34 -7.22 -16.77
N GLN A 111 -6.20 -6.24 -17.07
CA GLN A 111 -6.31 -5.65 -18.40
C GLN A 111 -5.40 -4.41 -18.57
N LEU A 112 -4.34 -4.30 -17.75
CA LEU A 112 -3.39 -3.21 -17.86
C LEU A 112 -2.60 -3.35 -19.17
N TYR A 113 -2.34 -2.23 -19.83
CA TYR A 113 -1.61 -2.18 -21.09
C TYR A 113 -0.47 -1.16 -20.98
N GLU A 114 0.67 -1.45 -21.62
CA GLU A 114 1.88 -0.66 -21.48
C GLU A 114 1.86 0.64 -22.30
N ASP A 115 1.24 0.63 -23.49
CA ASP A 115 1.16 1.80 -24.36
C ASP A 115 -0.05 2.67 -23.99
N PRO A 116 0.13 3.85 -23.36
CA PRO A 116 -0.98 4.72 -22.97
C PRO A 116 -1.84 5.18 -24.16
N PHE A 117 -1.31 5.15 -25.39
CA PHE A 117 -2.00 5.57 -26.61
C PHE A 117 -2.60 4.41 -27.42
N LYS A 118 -2.56 3.17 -26.93
CA LYS A 118 -3.07 1.97 -27.62
C LYS A 118 -4.48 2.13 -28.19
N TYR A 119 -5.35 2.86 -27.49
CA TYR A 119 -6.74 3.12 -27.90
C TYR A 119 -6.99 4.59 -28.29
N GLY A 120 -5.92 5.38 -28.45
CA GLY A 120 -5.96 6.79 -28.81
C GLY A 120 -6.20 7.74 -27.63
N ILE A 121 -5.92 9.03 -27.87
CA ILE A 121 -6.00 10.09 -26.85
C ILE A 121 -7.43 10.27 -26.31
N GLY A 122 -8.45 10.08 -27.15
CA GLY A 122 -9.86 10.18 -26.73
C GLY A 122 -10.23 9.13 -25.69
N TYR A 123 -9.81 7.88 -25.91
CA TYR A 123 -9.98 6.81 -24.92
C TYR A 123 -9.16 7.09 -23.66
N LEU A 124 -7.90 7.54 -23.80
CA LEU A 124 -7.05 7.88 -22.66
C LEU A 124 -7.74 8.92 -21.76
N ALA A 125 -8.17 10.06 -22.33
CA ALA A 125 -8.87 11.11 -21.59
C ALA A 125 -10.19 10.60 -20.95
N ALA A 126 -11.00 9.86 -21.71
CA ALA A 126 -12.24 9.29 -21.19
C ALA A 126 -11.97 8.30 -20.05
N SER A 127 -10.96 7.44 -20.19
CA SER A 127 -10.57 6.46 -19.17
C SER A 127 -10.08 7.12 -17.88
N SER A 128 -9.36 8.25 -17.97
CA SER A 128 -8.96 9.02 -16.80
C SER A 128 -10.15 9.62 -16.05
N VAL A 129 -11.12 10.18 -16.77
CA VAL A 129 -12.35 10.70 -16.18
C VAL A 129 -13.17 9.57 -15.55
N MET A 130 -13.34 8.47 -16.29
CA MET A 130 -14.06 7.29 -15.79
C MET A 130 -13.40 6.68 -14.57
N PHE A 131 -12.07 6.66 -14.50
CA PHE A 131 -11.33 6.22 -13.32
C PHE A 131 -11.71 7.06 -12.11
N ILE A 132 -11.65 8.39 -12.19
CA ILE A 132 -12.02 9.28 -11.09
C ILE A 132 -13.48 9.06 -10.68
N LEU A 133 -14.41 9.03 -11.63
CA LEU A 133 -15.82 8.80 -11.33
C LEU A 133 -16.06 7.45 -10.64
N PHE A 134 -15.40 6.40 -11.12
CA PHE A 134 -15.51 5.06 -10.55
C PHE A 134 -14.91 5.01 -9.14
N THR A 135 -13.70 5.52 -8.95
CA THR A 135 -13.02 5.50 -7.64
C THR A 135 -13.75 6.34 -6.62
N ASP A 136 -14.18 7.55 -6.97
CA ASP A 136 -14.86 8.45 -6.04
C ASP A 136 -16.23 7.90 -5.65
N PHE A 137 -16.96 7.34 -6.62
CA PHE A 137 -18.22 6.66 -6.36
C PHE A 137 -18.02 5.50 -5.37
N LEU A 138 -17.05 4.63 -5.61
CA LEU A 138 -16.78 3.50 -4.72
C LEU A 138 -16.31 3.93 -3.34
N ILE A 139 -15.38 4.90 -3.26
CA ILE A 139 -14.88 5.43 -1.99
C ILE A 139 -16.03 6.02 -1.17
N TYR A 140 -16.93 6.78 -1.79
CA TYR A 140 -18.12 7.31 -1.10
C TYR A 140 -18.96 6.19 -0.48
N TRP A 141 -19.31 5.16 -1.25
CA TRP A 141 -20.17 4.09 -0.75
C TRP A 141 -19.48 3.21 0.29
N ILE A 142 -18.19 2.90 0.10
CA ILE A 142 -17.38 2.17 1.08
C ILE A 142 -17.29 2.98 2.38
N HIS A 143 -17.01 4.27 2.30
CA HIS A 143 -16.95 5.14 3.48
C HIS A 143 -18.32 5.23 4.17
N ARG A 144 -19.42 5.38 3.42
CA ARG A 144 -20.78 5.36 3.96
C ARG A 144 -21.09 4.04 4.67
N LEU A 145 -20.69 2.91 4.08
CA LEU A 145 -20.83 1.60 4.70
C LEU A 145 -19.99 1.50 5.98
N LEU A 146 -18.75 2.02 5.98
CA LEU A 146 -17.89 2.05 7.16
C LEU A 146 -18.48 2.86 8.32
N HIS A 147 -19.37 3.81 8.05
CA HIS A 147 -20.16 4.51 9.06
C HIS A 147 -21.43 3.79 9.50
N HIS A 148 -21.80 2.68 8.86
CA HIS A 148 -22.96 1.90 9.28
C HIS A 148 -22.74 1.31 10.68
N PRO A 149 -23.74 1.33 11.59
CA PRO A 149 -23.55 0.96 13.01
C PRO A 149 -22.92 -0.41 13.25
N LEU A 150 -23.22 -1.39 12.37
CA LEU A 150 -22.70 -2.76 12.47
C LEU A 150 -21.18 -2.87 12.27
N VAL A 151 -20.55 -1.94 11.55
CA VAL A 151 -19.12 -2.00 11.19
C VAL A 151 -18.32 -0.83 11.74
N TYR A 152 -18.96 0.31 11.99
CA TYR A 152 -18.31 1.54 12.44
C TYR A 152 -17.39 1.34 13.64
N VAL A 153 -17.89 0.73 14.71
CA VAL A 153 -17.14 0.58 15.96
C VAL A 153 -15.86 -0.23 15.75
N ARG A 154 -15.90 -1.25 14.89
CA ARG A 154 -14.77 -2.16 14.66
C ARG A 154 -13.77 -1.61 13.66
N PHE A 155 -14.23 -1.01 12.57
CA PHE A 155 -13.35 -0.69 11.42
C PHE A 155 -13.09 0.80 11.23
N HIS A 156 -13.96 1.69 11.70
CA HIS A 156 -13.90 3.10 11.31
C HIS A 156 -13.81 4.09 12.48
N LYS A 157 -14.28 3.72 13.67
CA LYS A 157 -14.20 4.56 14.87
C LYS A 157 -12.77 4.99 15.21
N LEU A 158 -11.79 4.11 15.00
CA LEU A 158 -10.38 4.43 15.25
C LEU A 158 -9.85 5.51 14.31
N HIS A 159 -10.32 5.53 13.05
CA HIS A 159 -9.96 6.54 12.07
C HIS A 159 -10.46 7.93 12.49
N HIS A 160 -11.66 8.01 13.07
CA HIS A 160 -12.26 9.25 13.60
C HIS A 160 -11.82 9.62 15.02
N LYS A 161 -10.83 8.93 15.59
CA LYS A 161 -10.42 9.16 16.98
C LYS A 161 -9.65 10.47 17.17
N TRP A 162 -8.93 10.90 16.14
CA TRP A 162 -7.99 12.01 16.19
C TRP A 162 -8.58 13.22 15.43
N VAL A 163 -8.07 14.40 15.72
CA VAL A 163 -8.48 15.71 15.17
C VAL A 163 -7.33 16.31 14.40
#